data_AF-A0A9Q8PHJ3-F1
#
_entry.id   AF-A0A9Q8PHJ3-F1
#
_cell.length_a   1.000
_cell.length_b   1.000
_cell.length_c   1.000
_cell.angle_alpha   90.00
_cell.angle_beta   90.00
_cell.angle_gamma   90.00
#
_symmetry.space_group_name_H-M   'P 1'
#
loop_
_entity.id
_entity.type
_entity.pdbx_description
1 polymer ?
#
loop_
_entity_poly.entity_id
_entity_poly.type
_entity_poly.pdbx_seq_one_letter_code
_entity_poly.pdbx_strand_id
1 'polypeptide(L)'
;MSTSTNNSAGIVPLAPVAMSDAEDLSADTLRSKGNDLYRTGRLSEAIPYYQRAAEVGCTDSRPYSNLAAAQFELGDYKASLVSSASALALLPTAHPGNEVKRQKQMLRRAKCHLHLKNHEAALESIALLSPCAETVDLEGVARSYQHAQKQTGDGIAAWEKICLDVPRYKPTLLNEAEYFPIGHEEPTSLYDASMLSEERESLSFFFFGGIGDARHLYQTLVELGEETRSSKSRIKEVHCTIVDIKASSIARNVVIMLLLDEATSLVDDRELLKMSALLPCLFYTYLCELIPTHLYGMLQQRIKRAIKILRGRAAFPS
;
A
#
# COMPACT_ATOMS: atom_id res chain seq x y z
N MET A 1 38.85 -9.03 -11.28
CA MET A 1 38.78 -10.30 -10.52
C MET A 1 37.37 -10.44 -9.99
N SER A 2 36.59 -11.31 -10.61
CA SER A 2 35.18 -11.58 -10.33
C SER A 2 35.04 -12.40 -9.06
N THR A 3 34.54 -11.81 -7.98
CA THR A 3 34.13 -12.56 -6.79
C THR A 3 32.72 -13.10 -7.00
N SER A 4 32.67 -14.35 -7.46
CA SER A 4 31.53 -15.26 -7.32
C SER A 4 31.10 -15.34 -5.86
N THR A 5 29.95 -14.79 -5.50
CA THR A 5 29.29 -15.05 -4.22
C THR A 5 28.50 -16.34 -4.33
N ASN A 6 29.20 -17.44 -4.04
CA ASN A 6 28.64 -18.77 -3.84
C ASN A 6 27.54 -18.69 -2.76
N ASN A 7 26.27 -18.71 -3.17
CA ASN A 7 25.11 -18.60 -2.28
C ASN A 7 24.70 -19.99 -1.75
N SER A 8 25.65 -20.72 -1.17
CA SER A 8 25.39 -21.98 -0.45
C SER A 8 25.32 -21.70 1.05
N ALA A 9 24.39 -20.84 1.47
CA ALA A 9 24.12 -20.63 2.88
C ALA A 9 23.28 -21.81 3.39
N GLY A 10 23.91 -22.73 4.13
CA GLY A 10 23.21 -23.79 4.86
C GLY A 10 22.23 -23.21 5.88
N ILE A 11 21.42 -24.09 6.48
CA ILE A 11 20.47 -23.70 7.54
C ILE A 11 21.25 -23.03 8.67
N VAL A 12 20.95 -21.76 8.92
CA VAL A 12 21.58 -21.02 10.03
C VAL A 12 20.93 -21.46 11.35
N PRO A 13 21.69 -21.92 12.35
CA PRO A 13 21.17 -22.26 13.66
C PRO A 13 20.48 -21.06 14.29
N LEU A 14 19.24 -21.25 14.73
CA LEU A 14 18.50 -20.25 15.49
C LEU A 14 18.98 -20.25 16.94
N ALA A 15 18.94 -19.08 17.60
CA ALA A 15 19.23 -19.00 19.02
C ALA A 15 18.16 -19.80 19.79
N PRO A 16 18.56 -20.65 20.76
CA PRO A 16 17.62 -21.47 21.50
C PRO A 16 16.66 -20.61 22.29
N VAL A 17 15.37 -20.88 22.15
CA VAL A 17 14.33 -20.19 22.91
C VAL A 17 13.83 -21.10 24.02
N ALA A 18 14.04 -20.70 25.28
CA ALA A 18 13.47 -21.38 26.43
C ALA A 18 11.97 -21.08 26.52
N MET A 19 11.12 -22.09 26.34
CA MET A 19 9.67 -22.00 26.42
C MET A 19 9.15 -23.18 27.25
N SER A 20 8.77 -22.93 28.51
CA SER A 20 8.30 -23.98 29.45
C SER A 20 7.11 -24.78 28.91
N ASP A 21 6.23 -24.15 28.14
CA ASP A 21 4.96 -24.74 27.70
C ASP A 21 5.06 -25.42 26.32
N ALA A 22 6.29 -25.61 25.83
CA ALA A 22 6.58 -26.01 24.45
C ALA A 22 7.66 -27.11 24.32
N GLU A 23 8.13 -27.68 25.42
CA GLU A 23 9.27 -28.61 25.43
C GLU A 23 8.98 -29.94 24.72
N ASP A 24 7.73 -30.44 24.76
CA ASP A 24 7.33 -31.74 24.20
C ASP A 24 6.36 -31.66 23.00
N LEU A 25 6.17 -30.48 22.42
CA LEU A 25 5.21 -30.31 21.32
C LEU A 25 5.85 -30.66 19.95
N SER A 26 5.06 -31.31 19.09
CA SER A 26 5.48 -31.57 17.71
C SER A 26 5.68 -30.26 16.94
N ALA A 27 6.56 -30.29 15.92
CA ALA A 27 6.82 -29.13 15.06
C ALA A 27 5.52 -28.56 14.43
N ASP A 28 4.57 -29.43 14.05
CA ASP A 28 3.29 -28.98 13.48
C ASP A 28 2.37 -28.33 14.53
N THR A 29 2.35 -28.84 15.76
CA THR A 29 1.58 -28.22 16.86
C THR A 29 2.13 -26.85 17.22
N LEU A 30 3.47 -26.73 17.33
CA LEU A 30 4.15 -25.46 17.59
C LEU A 30 3.88 -24.44 16.48
N ARG A 31 4.01 -24.88 15.20
CA ARG A 31 3.70 -24.05 14.05
C ARG A 31 2.23 -23.61 14.04
N SER A 32 1.30 -24.48 14.43
CA SER A 32 -0.13 -24.13 14.52
C SER A 32 -0.36 -23.04 15.57
N LYS A 33 0.18 -23.19 16.78
CA LYS A 33 0.11 -22.17 17.84
C LYS A 33 0.66 -20.81 17.36
N GLY A 34 1.81 -20.84 16.69
CA GLY A 34 2.38 -19.63 16.07
C GLY A 34 1.44 -18.99 15.05
N ASN A 35 0.74 -19.79 14.22
CA ASN A 35 -0.23 -19.25 13.26
C ASN A 35 -1.44 -18.63 13.94
N ASP A 36 -1.89 -19.18 15.06
CA ASP A 36 -3.04 -18.64 15.80
C ASP A 36 -2.70 -17.28 16.41
N LEU A 37 -1.49 -17.15 16.96
CA LEU A 37 -0.94 -15.86 17.42
C LEU A 37 -0.71 -14.87 16.27
N TYR A 38 -0.20 -15.35 15.13
CA TYR A 38 -0.01 -14.53 13.94
C TYR A 38 -1.34 -13.94 13.45
N ARG A 39 -2.40 -14.75 13.36
CA ARG A 39 -3.73 -14.30 12.91
C ARG A 39 -4.38 -13.30 13.85
N THR A 40 -4.01 -13.32 15.13
CA THR A 40 -4.48 -12.35 16.14
C THR A 40 -3.58 -11.11 16.26
N GLY A 41 -2.58 -10.96 15.37
CA GLY A 41 -1.67 -9.81 15.36
C GLY A 41 -0.57 -9.86 16.43
N ARG A 42 -0.49 -10.93 17.23
CA ARG A 42 0.49 -11.11 18.31
C ARG A 42 1.81 -11.68 17.76
N LEU A 43 2.45 -10.92 16.86
CA LEU A 43 3.60 -11.38 16.08
C LEU A 43 4.83 -11.67 16.95
N SER A 44 5.12 -10.83 17.95
CA SER A 44 6.24 -11.02 18.89
C SER A 44 6.14 -12.33 19.66
N GLU A 45 4.92 -12.76 19.98
CA GLU A 45 4.65 -14.02 20.68
C GLU A 45 4.61 -15.22 19.72
N ALA A 46 4.28 -15.02 18.44
CA ALA A 46 4.32 -16.08 17.43
C ALA A 46 5.75 -16.53 17.08
N ILE A 47 6.71 -15.59 17.07
CA ILE A 47 8.13 -15.84 16.75
C ILE A 47 8.75 -16.99 17.55
N PRO A 48 8.69 -17.04 18.90
CA PRO A 48 9.31 -18.12 19.67
C PRO A 48 8.71 -19.49 19.35
N TYR A 49 7.40 -19.58 19.07
CA TYR A 49 6.78 -20.84 18.62
C TYR A 49 7.28 -21.28 17.25
N TYR A 50 7.51 -20.36 16.31
CA TYR A 50 8.09 -20.70 15.01
C TYR A 50 9.57 -21.07 15.09
N GLN A 51 10.35 -20.42 15.95
CA GLN A 51 11.75 -20.78 16.22
C GLN A 51 11.83 -22.20 16.78
N ARG A 52 11.02 -22.51 17.80
CA ARG A 52 10.95 -23.87 18.36
C ARG A 52 10.46 -24.90 17.35
N ALA A 53 9.46 -24.56 16.52
CA ALA A 53 9.00 -25.44 15.44
C ALA A 53 10.11 -25.73 14.41
N ALA A 54 10.97 -24.74 14.12
CA ALA A 54 12.10 -24.88 13.20
C ALA A 54 13.25 -25.72 13.79
N GLU A 55 13.45 -25.66 15.11
CA GLU A 55 14.40 -26.53 15.82
C GLU A 55 13.94 -27.99 15.81
N VAL A 56 12.67 -28.25 16.14
CA VAL A 56 12.10 -29.62 16.20
C VAL A 56 11.91 -30.20 14.80
N GLY A 57 11.44 -29.40 13.85
CA GLY A 57 11.18 -29.78 12.46
C GLY A 57 12.29 -29.35 11.52
N CYS A 58 13.54 -29.70 11.81
CA CYS A 58 14.74 -29.18 11.13
C CYS A 58 14.78 -29.42 9.60
N THR A 59 13.95 -30.32 9.07
CA THR A 59 13.82 -30.63 7.64
C THR A 59 12.63 -29.95 6.96
N ASP A 60 11.76 -29.27 7.71
CA ASP A 60 10.57 -28.60 7.18
C ASP A 60 10.81 -27.12 6.93
N SER A 61 10.52 -26.65 5.72
CA SER A 61 10.62 -25.23 5.34
C SER A 61 9.53 -24.35 5.94
N ARG A 62 8.38 -24.92 6.34
CA ARG A 62 7.19 -24.15 6.78
C ARG A 62 7.47 -23.30 8.03
N PRO A 63 8.10 -23.81 9.10
CA PRO A 63 8.46 -23.00 10.27
C PRO A 63 9.35 -21.80 9.92
N TYR A 64 10.40 -22.00 9.12
CA TYR A 64 11.31 -20.93 8.69
C TYR A 64 10.59 -19.88 7.83
N SER A 65 9.71 -20.32 6.91
CA SER A 65 8.88 -19.42 6.10
C SER A 65 7.94 -18.55 6.93
N ASN A 66 7.33 -19.13 7.97
CA ASN A 66 6.42 -18.42 8.86
C ASN A 66 7.17 -17.49 9.82
N LEU A 67 8.33 -17.92 10.32
CA LEU A 67 9.23 -17.08 11.10
C LEU A 67 9.66 -15.84 10.32
N ALA A 68 10.12 -16.03 9.07
CA ALA A 68 10.47 -14.92 8.19
C ALA A 68 9.30 -13.96 7.96
N ALA A 69 8.05 -14.46 8.00
CA ALA A 69 6.85 -13.63 7.86
C ALA A 69 6.66 -12.74 9.07
N ALA A 70 6.63 -13.35 10.25
CA ALA A 70 6.44 -12.62 11.50
C ALA A 70 7.53 -11.56 11.70
N GLN A 71 8.79 -11.89 11.40
CA GLN A 71 9.91 -10.95 11.47
C GLN A 71 9.79 -9.81 10.45
N PHE A 72 9.33 -10.10 9.23
CA PHE A 72 9.11 -9.07 8.21
C PHE A 72 8.04 -8.07 8.66
N GLU A 73 6.89 -8.57 9.12
CA GLU A 73 5.78 -7.74 9.60
C GLU A 73 6.17 -6.93 10.86
N LEU A 74 7.07 -7.46 11.70
CA LEU A 74 7.61 -6.74 12.87
C LEU A 74 8.72 -5.72 12.50
N GLY A 75 9.16 -5.69 11.24
CA GLY A 75 10.21 -4.80 10.76
C GLY A 75 11.64 -5.29 11.00
N ASP A 76 11.84 -6.49 11.54
CA ASP A 76 13.17 -7.12 11.64
C ASP A 76 13.58 -7.76 10.31
N TYR A 77 13.89 -6.91 9.35
CA TYR A 77 14.24 -7.32 7.99
C TYR A 77 15.53 -8.14 7.93
N LYS A 78 16.47 -7.91 8.87
CA LYS A 78 17.74 -8.66 8.93
C LYS A 78 17.49 -10.10 9.35
N ALA A 79 16.73 -10.31 10.42
CA ALA A 79 16.37 -11.67 10.84
C ALA A 79 15.49 -12.37 9.78
N SER A 80 14.54 -11.64 9.19
CA SER A 80 13.69 -12.16 8.11
C SER A 80 14.51 -12.68 6.91
N LEU A 81 15.58 -11.98 6.51
CA LEU A 81 16.48 -12.44 5.45
C LEU A 81 17.15 -13.77 5.78
N VAL A 82 17.58 -13.95 7.04
CA VAL A 82 18.22 -15.19 7.52
C VAL A 82 17.22 -16.34 7.52
N SER A 83 16.05 -16.15 8.14
CA SER A 83 15.02 -17.19 8.20
C SER A 83 14.47 -17.56 6.81
N SER A 84 14.36 -16.58 5.90
CA SER A 84 13.96 -16.84 4.52
C SER A 84 15.03 -17.61 3.74
N ALA A 85 16.32 -17.36 4.00
CA ALA A 85 17.41 -18.15 3.41
C ALA A 85 17.37 -19.61 3.90
N SER A 86 17.17 -19.84 5.20
CA SER A 86 16.99 -21.19 5.74
C SER A 86 15.77 -21.91 5.13
N ALA A 87 14.66 -21.20 4.92
CA ALA A 87 13.49 -21.77 4.24
C ALA A 87 13.79 -22.17 2.78
N LEU A 88 14.55 -21.35 2.05
CA LEU A 88 14.95 -21.64 0.67
C LEU A 88 15.93 -22.80 0.56
N ALA A 89 16.83 -22.96 1.53
CA ALA A 89 17.76 -24.09 1.59
C ALA A 89 17.03 -25.45 1.71
N LEU A 90 15.85 -25.45 2.34
CA LEU A 90 14.98 -26.62 2.50
C LEU A 90 14.00 -26.84 1.33
N LEU A 91 14.05 -26.01 0.28
CA LEU A 91 13.18 -26.10 -0.89
C LEU A 91 14.00 -26.36 -2.16
N PRO A 92 14.35 -27.63 -2.48
CA PRO A 92 15.09 -27.96 -3.69
C PRO A 92 14.40 -27.46 -4.97
N THR A 93 15.20 -26.99 -5.93
CA THR A 93 14.74 -26.48 -7.24
C THR A 93 14.22 -27.59 -8.17
N ALA A 94 14.65 -28.83 -7.97
CA ALA A 94 14.26 -29.97 -8.81
C ALA A 94 12.79 -30.37 -8.66
N HIS A 95 12.12 -29.97 -7.56
CA HIS A 95 10.73 -30.35 -7.31
C HIS A 95 9.78 -29.21 -7.74
N PRO A 96 8.97 -29.37 -8.81
CA PRO A 96 8.17 -28.28 -9.37
C PRO A 96 7.14 -27.71 -8.36
N GLY A 97 6.65 -28.53 -7.43
CA GLY A 97 5.76 -28.08 -6.35
C GLY A 97 6.38 -27.08 -5.34
N ASN A 98 7.70 -26.86 -5.39
CA ASN A 98 8.38 -25.90 -4.52
C ASN A 98 8.47 -24.50 -5.12
N GLU A 99 8.25 -24.33 -6.42
CA GLU A 99 8.51 -23.07 -7.11
C GLU A 99 7.70 -21.91 -6.51
N VAL A 100 6.40 -22.12 -6.29
CA VAL A 100 5.52 -21.12 -5.66
C VAL A 100 6.02 -20.72 -4.26
N LYS A 101 6.49 -21.70 -3.47
CA LYS A 101 7.03 -21.45 -2.11
C LYS A 101 8.35 -20.66 -2.18
N ARG A 102 9.20 -20.99 -3.15
CA ARG A 102 10.48 -20.29 -3.40
C ARG A 102 10.26 -18.85 -3.83
N GLN A 103 9.34 -18.63 -4.79
CA GLN A 103 8.95 -17.30 -5.25
C GLN A 103 8.45 -16.42 -4.09
N LYS A 104 7.63 -16.98 -3.18
CA LYS A 104 7.18 -16.27 -1.97
C LYS A 104 8.35 -15.84 -1.08
N GLN A 105 9.36 -16.69 -0.89
CA GLN A 105 10.54 -16.34 -0.10
C GLN A 105 11.41 -15.29 -0.80
N MET A 106 11.66 -15.44 -2.10
CA MET A 106 12.42 -14.47 -2.89
C MET A 106 11.77 -13.08 -2.89
N LEU A 107 10.45 -13.03 -2.99
CA LEU A 107 9.68 -11.78 -2.96
C LEU A 107 9.86 -11.07 -1.61
N ARG A 108 9.79 -11.83 -0.51
CA ARG A 108 10.05 -11.29 0.82
C ARG A 108 11.47 -10.76 0.95
N ARG A 109 12.47 -11.49 0.46
CA ARG A 109 13.88 -11.05 0.49
C ARG A 109 14.09 -9.76 -0.30
N ALA A 110 13.50 -9.65 -1.49
CA ALA A 110 13.54 -8.41 -2.29
C ALA A 110 12.98 -7.22 -1.50
N LYS A 111 11.82 -7.39 -0.86
CA LYS A 111 11.22 -6.36 0.02
C LYS A 111 12.11 -6.02 1.21
N CYS A 112 12.69 -7.02 1.89
CA CYS A 112 13.65 -6.78 2.98
C CYS A 112 14.85 -5.94 2.52
N HIS A 113 15.44 -6.27 1.36
CA HIS A 113 16.58 -5.52 0.83
C HIS A 113 16.22 -4.07 0.49
N LEU A 114 15.00 -3.82 -0.03
CA LEU A 114 14.50 -2.46 -0.23
C LEU A 114 14.37 -1.69 1.09
N HIS A 115 13.77 -2.28 2.13
CA HIS A 115 13.66 -1.64 3.44
C HIS A 115 15.03 -1.38 4.09
N LEU A 116 16.00 -2.25 3.85
CA LEU A 116 17.39 -2.08 4.29
C LEU A 116 18.20 -1.14 3.39
N LYS A 117 17.59 -0.52 2.37
CA LYS A 117 18.23 0.39 1.41
C LYS A 117 19.38 -0.26 0.63
N ASN A 118 19.40 -1.59 0.55
CA ASN A 118 20.37 -2.33 -0.26
C ASN A 118 19.76 -2.60 -1.64
N HIS A 119 19.75 -1.57 -2.49
CA HIS A 119 19.09 -1.60 -3.79
C HIS A 119 19.73 -2.60 -4.77
N GLU A 120 21.03 -2.87 -4.64
CA GLU A 120 21.75 -3.84 -5.47
C GLU A 120 21.28 -5.27 -5.17
N ALA A 121 21.30 -5.67 -3.90
CA ALA A 121 20.80 -6.97 -3.48
C ALA A 121 19.28 -7.14 -3.71
N ALA A 122 18.52 -6.03 -3.68
CA ALA A 122 17.11 -6.04 -4.05
C ALA A 122 16.93 -6.39 -5.54
N LEU A 123 17.68 -5.76 -6.45
CA LEU A 123 17.63 -6.05 -7.88
C LEU A 123 18.04 -7.49 -8.20
N GLU A 124 19.08 -8.00 -7.55
CA GLU A 124 19.48 -9.42 -7.67
C GLU A 124 18.35 -10.35 -7.24
N SER A 125 17.69 -10.05 -6.13
CA SER A 125 16.56 -10.84 -5.63
C SER A 125 15.35 -10.77 -6.55
N ILE A 126 15.07 -9.60 -7.14
CA ILE A 126 13.96 -9.40 -8.10
C ILE A 126 14.22 -10.14 -9.40
N ALA A 127 15.46 -10.22 -9.87
CA ALA A 127 15.82 -10.95 -11.10
C ALA A 127 15.53 -12.46 -11.03
N LEU A 128 15.38 -13.01 -9.82
CA LEU A 128 15.01 -14.41 -9.59
C LEU A 128 13.48 -14.64 -9.56
N LEU A 129 12.69 -13.56 -9.60
CA LEU A 129 11.23 -13.64 -9.52
C LEU A 129 10.59 -13.86 -10.89
N SER A 130 9.45 -14.55 -10.88
CA SER A 130 8.59 -14.67 -12.06
C SER A 130 8.00 -13.29 -12.41
N PRO A 131 8.03 -12.87 -13.69
CA PRO A 131 7.52 -11.57 -14.10
C PRO A 131 6.02 -11.40 -13.78
N CYS A 132 5.69 -10.39 -12.98
CA CYS A 132 4.33 -9.94 -12.70
C CYS A 132 4.31 -8.42 -12.44
N ALA A 133 3.12 -7.81 -12.33
CA ALA A 133 2.99 -6.38 -12.07
C ALA A 133 3.78 -5.93 -10.82
N GLU A 134 3.70 -6.70 -9.73
CA GLU A 134 4.42 -6.41 -8.48
C GLU A 134 5.95 -6.41 -8.68
N THR A 135 6.51 -7.34 -9.48
CA THR A 135 7.96 -7.36 -9.74
C THR A 135 8.42 -6.15 -10.56
N VAL A 136 7.60 -5.69 -11.51
CA VAL A 136 7.90 -4.50 -12.32
C VAL A 136 7.91 -3.25 -11.43
N ASP A 137 6.96 -3.15 -10.50
CA ASP A 137 6.90 -2.04 -9.55
C ASP A 137 8.12 -2.06 -8.60
N LEU A 138 8.46 -3.21 -8.04
CA LEU A 138 9.64 -3.36 -7.17
C LEU A 138 10.94 -3.02 -7.90
N GLU A 139 11.07 -3.45 -9.16
CA GLU A 139 12.23 -3.12 -9.99
C GLU A 139 12.30 -1.62 -10.27
N GLY A 140 11.17 -1.00 -10.61
CA GLY A 140 11.05 0.43 -10.83
C GLY A 140 11.47 1.23 -9.60
N VAL A 141 11.04 0.81 -8.41
CA VAL A 141 11.45 1.42 -7.13
C VAL A 141 12.96 1.26 -6.92
N ALA A 142 13.50 0.04 -7.02
CA ALA A 142 14.91 -0.24 -6.81
C ALA A 142 15.83 0.56 -7.76
N ARG A 143 15.47 0.59 -9.05
CA ARG A 143 16.21 1.36 -10.08
C ARG A 143 16.12 2.86 -9.84
N SER A 144 14.96 3.38 -9.44
CA SER A 144 14.79 4.80 -9.13
C SER A 144 15.71 5.22 -7.99
N TYR A 145 15.79 4.42 -6.92
CA TYR A 145 16.72 4.67 -5.82
C TYR A 145 18.19 4.55 -6.24
N GLN A 146 18.54 3.53 -7.02
CA GLN A 146 19.91 3.37 -7.52
C GLN A 146 20.33 4.55 -8.41
N HIS A 147 19.40 5.04 -9.25
CA HIS A 147 19.63 6.21 -10.08
C HIS A 147 19.80 7.48 -9.23
N ALA A 148 18.92 7.69 -8.25
CA ALA A 148 19.04 8.80 -7.31
C ALA A 148 20.40 8.77 -6.60
N GLN A 149 20.79 7.62 -6.02
CA GLN A 149 22.07 7.47 -5.32
C GLN A 149 23.28 7.78 -6.21
N LYS A 150 23.27 7.33 -7.47
CA LYS A 150 24.33 7.66 -8.45
C LYS A 150 24.39 9.15 -8.76
N GLN A 151 23.24 9.83 -8.76
CA GLN A 151 23.14 11.25 -9.08
C GLN A 151 23.46 12.18 -7.90
N THR A 152 23.23 11.73 -6.66
CA THR A 152 23.27 12.61 -5.49
C THR A 152 24.45 12.37 -4.56
N GLY A 153 25.27 11.33 -4.75
CA GLY A 153 26.44 11.10 -3.89
C GLY A 153 26.03 10.90 -2.42
N ASP A 154 26.56 11.72 -1.51
CA ASP A 154 26.17 11.80 -0.09
C ASP A 154 24.80 12.47 0.08
N GLY A 155 24.07 12.16 1.16
CA GLY A 155 22.85 12.84 1.56
C GLY A 155 22.98 14.35 1.72
N ILE A 156 24.16 14.89 2.07
CA ILE A 156 24.39 16.34 2.11
C ILE A 156 24.46 16.93 0.70
N ALA A 157 25.23 16.32 -0.20
CA ALA A 157 25.29 16.73 -1.60
C ALA A 157 23.93 16.58 -2.31
N ALA A 158 23.14 15.56 -1.94
CA ALA A 158 21.75 15.42 -2.35
C ALA A 158 20.90 16.61 -1.93
N TRP A 159 21.01 17.00 -0.65
CA TRP A 159 20.27 18.13 -0.08
C TRP A 159 20.68 19.46 -0.73
N GLU A 160 21.97 19.70 -0.93
CA GLU A 160 22.47 20.88 -1.62
C GLU A 160 21.95 20.93 -3.05
N LYS A 161 22.03 19.83 -3.80
CA LYS A 161 21.48 19.73 -5.16
C LYS A 161 19.97 19.99 -5.17
N ILE A 162 19.22 19.42 -4.22
CA ILE A 162 17.77 19.65 -4.12
C ILE A 162 17.48 21.13 -3.80
N CYS A 163 18.18 21.73 -2.84
CA CYS A 163 17.95 23.12 -2.47
C CYS A 163 18.39 24.14 -3.53
N LEU A 164 19.46 23.84 -4.25
CA LEU A 164 20.12 24.77 -5.17
C LEU A 164 19.63 24.58 -6.60
N ASP A 165 19.47 23.35 -7.06
CA ASP A 165 19.19 23.03 -8.47
C ASP A 165 17.72 22.74 -8.74
N VAL A 166 16.92 22.33 -7.74
CA VAL A 166 15.47 22.26 -7.94
C VAL A 166 14.97 23.70 -8.02
N PRO A 167 14.33 24.10 -9.13
CA PRO A 167 13.82 25.45 -9.28
C PRO A 167 12.86 25.77 -8.13
N ARG A 168 13.32 26.61 -7.20
CA ARG A 168 12.54 27.11 -6.04
C ARG A 168 11.33 27.93 -6.48
N TYR A 169 11.39 28.43 -7.70
CA TYR A 169 10.25 28.95 -8.42
C TYR A 169 9.82 27.93 -9.46
N LYS A 170 8.90 27.05 -9.09
CA LYS A 170 8.16 26.21 -10.03
C LYS A 170 7.33 27.15 -10.90
N PRO A 171 7.54 27.20 -12.23
CA PRO A 171 6.46 27.66 -13.11
C PRO A 171 5.30 26.74 -12.80
N THR A 172 4.22 27.31 -12.27
CA THR A 172 3.07 26.61 -11.72
C THR A 172 2.70 25.42 -12.60
N LEU A 173 2.66 24.20 -12.04
CA LEU A 173 2.18 23.00 -12.77
C LEU A 173 0.70 23.13 -13.17
N LEU A 174 0.03 24.12 -12.61
CA LEU A 174 -1.30 24.53 -13.00
C LEU A 174 -1.15 25.50 -14.16
N ASN A 175 -1.79 25.18 -15.29
CA ASN A 175 -1.98 26.14 -16.39
C ASN A 175 -2.89 27.32 -15.96
N GLU A 176 -3.38 27.32 -14.72
CA GLU A 176 -4.24 28.33 -14.11
C GLU A 176 -3.69 28.71 -12.72
N ALA A 177 -3.69 30.01 -12.38
CA ALA A 177 -3.23 30.44 -11.07
C ALA A 177 -4.20 30.01 -9.96
N GLU A 178 -3.76 29.16 -9.03
CA GLU A 178 -4.48 28.87 -7.79
C GLU A 178 -3.79 29.57 -6.62
N TYR A 179 -4.52 30.47 -5.96
CA TYR A 179 -4.04 31.18 -4.78
C TYR A 179 -4.04 30.25 -3.55
N PHE A 180 -4.98 29.31 -3.50
CA PHE A 180 -5.14 28.30 -2.45
C PHE A 180 -5.48 26.93 -3.07
N PRO A 181 -4.49 26.04 -3.31
CA PRO A 181 -4.73 24.70 -3.87
C PRO A 181 -5.45 23.77 -2.88
N ILE A 182 -5.30 24.09 -1.59
CA ILE A 182 -5.97 23.49 -0.44
C ILE A 182 -6.59 24.67 0.31
N GLY A 183 -7.90 24.63 0.58
CA GLY A 183 -8.55 25.66 1.38
C GLY A 183 -7.96 25.79 2.79
N HIS A 184 -8.25 26.87 3.48
CA HIS A 184 -7.80 27.10 4.87
C HIS A 184 -8.93 27.09 5.89
N GLU A 185 -10.16 26.86 5.43
CA GLU A 185 -11.37 26.90 6.25
C GLU A 185 -11.64 25.55 6.91
N GLU A 186 -12.28 25.55 8.08
CA GLU A 186 -12.74 24.30 8.68
C GLU A 186 -13.79 23.64 7.78
N PRO A 187 -13.64 22.34 7.45
CA PRO A 187 -14.65 21.60 6.72
C PRO A 187 -15.98 21.68 7.46
N THR A 188 -17.00 22.15 6.75
CA THR A 188 -18.34 22.35 7.29
C THR A 188 -19.35 21.68 6.38
N SER A 189 -20.30 21.00 7.00
CA SER A 189 -21.37 20.30 6.31
C SER A 189 -22.48 21.26 5.92
N LEU A 190 -23.04 21.05 4.73
CA LEU A 190 -24.32 21.66 4.35
C LEU A 190 -25.50 20.81 4.82
N TYR A 191 -25.25 19.59 5.31
CA TYR A 191 -26.27 18.74 5.88
C TYR A 191 -26.61 19.20 7.31
N ASP A 192 -27.89 19.17 7.63
CA ASP A 192 -28.41 19.41 8.96
C ASP A 192 -29.43 18.31 9.30
N ALA A 193 -29.43 17.84 10.54
CA ALA A 193 -30.32 16.76 10.99
C ALA A 193 -31.81 17.07 10.75
N SER A 194 -32.20 18.35 10.81
CA SER A 194 -33.57 18.80 10.50
C SER A 194 -33.98 18.61 9.05
N MET A 195 -33.03 18.37 8.14
CA MET A 195 -33.32 18.06 6.74
C MET A 195 -33.90 16.65 6.57
N LEU A 196 -33.76 15.78 7.57
CA LEU A 196 -34.34 14.45 7.57
C LEU A 196 -35.82 14.48 7.91
N SER A 197 -36.60 13.74 7.14
CA SER A 197 -37.96 13.36 7.50
C SER A 197 -38.18 11.90 7.16
N GLU A 198 -38.97 11.16 7.95
CA GLU A 198 -39.25 9.73 7.76
C GLU A 198 -39.83 9.38 6.38
N GLU A 199 -40.38 10.37 5.68
CA GLU A 199 -41.00 10.22 4.35
C GLU A 199 -40.08 10.58 3.17
N ARG A 200 -38.90 11.17 3.42
CA ARG A 200 -38.00 11.63 2.34
C ARG A 200 -37.03 10.52 1.94
N GLU A 201 -37.07 10.16 0.66
CA GLU A 201 -36.12 9.21 0.06
C GLU A 201 -35.01 9.90 -0.74
N SER A 202 -35.13 11.20 -1.03
CA SER A 202 -34.12 11.96 -1.76
C SER A 202 -33.87 13.36 -1.17
N LEU A 203 -32.61 13.80 -1.25
CA LEU A 203 -32.17 15.16 -0.88
C LEU A 203 -31.52 15.84 -2.08
N SER A 204 -32.05 16.98 -2.53
CA SER A 204 -31.61 17.63 -3.78
C SER A 204 -31.32 19.13 -3.66
N PHE A 205 -30.59 19.55 -2.63
CA PHE A 205 -30.38 20.99 -2.35
C PHE A 205 -28.94 21.37 -1.97
N PHE A 206 -27.97 20.46 -2.05
CA PHE A 206 -26.60 20.79 -1.72
C PHE A 206 -25.91 21.51 -2.89
N PHE A 207 -25.77 22.82 -2.76
CA PHE A 207 -25.08 23.66 -3.72
C PHE A 207 -23.71 24.09 -3.18
N PHE A 208 -22.66 23.68 -3.89
CA PHE A 208 -21.28 24.05 -3.56
C PHE A 208 -20.72 24.97 -4.64
N GLY A 209 -20.83 26.28 -4.42
CA GLY A 209 -20.22 27.30 -5.27
C GLY A 209 -18.77 27.57 -4.87
N GLY A 210 -17.85 27.57 -5.83
CA GLY A 210 -16.41 27.65 -5.55
C GLY A 210 -15.91 26.40 -4.83
N ILE A 211 -16.29 25.22 -5.35
CA ILE A 211 -16.05 23.92 -4.70
C ILE A 211 -14.58 23.72 -4.27
N GLY A 212 -13.61 24.24 -5.03
CA GLY A 212 -12.20 24.14 -4.67
C GLY A 212 -11.77 22.68 -4.48
N ASP A 213 -11.28 22.35 -3.28
CA ASP A 213 -10.88 20.99 -2.89
C ASP A 213 -12.02 20.11 -2.38
N ALA A 214 -13.26 20.57 -2.48
CA ALA A 214 -14.45 19.82 -2.10
C ALA A 214 -14.50 19.41 -0.62
N ARG A 215 -13.72 20.01 0.29
CA ARG A 215 -13.75 19.69 1.72
C ARG A 215 -15.15 19.72 2.34
N HIS A 216 -15.96 20.71 1.98
CA HIS A 216 -17.31 20.87 2.50
C HIS A 216 -18.25 19.79 1.94
N LEU A 217 -18.06 19.41 0.68
CA LEU A 217 -18.78 18.29 0.08
C LEU A 217 -18.41 16.98 0.78
N TYR A 218 -17.12 16.72 1.01
CA TYR A 218 -16.69 15.52 1.72
C TYR A 218 -17.20 15.49 3.16
N GLN A 219 -17.15 16.60 3.89
CA GLN A 219 -17.73 16.71 5.23
C GLN A 219 -19.24 16.42 5.22
N THR A 220 -19.96 16.99 4.26
CA THR A 220 -21.41 16.74 4.07
C THR A 220 -21.70 15.26 3.82
N LEU A 221 -20.91 14.60 2.98
CA LEU A 221 -21.06 13.17 2.68
C LEU A 221 -20.74 12.27 3.88
N VAL A 222 -19.74 12.64 4.69
CA VAL A 222 -19.38 11.90 5.91
C VAL A 222 -20.53 11.95 6.91
N GLU A 223 -21.05 13.14 7.22
CA GLU A 223 -22.16 13.28 8.18
C GLU A 223 -23.43 12.59 7.69
N LEU A 224 -23.77 12.73 6.39
CA LEU A 224 -24.87 11.97 5.79
C LEU A 224 -24.65 10.46 5.91
N GLY A 225 -23.43 9.98 5.70
CA GLY A 225 -23.06 8.58 5.81
C GLY A 225 -23.17 8.04 7.25
N GLU A 226 -22.78 8.83 8.24
CA GLU A 226 -22.94 8.49 9.66
C GLU A 226 -24.43 8.45 10.05
N GLU A 227 -25.21 9.43 9.63
CA GLU A 227 -26.62 9.50 9.98
C GLU A 227 -27.43 8.40 9.32
N THR A 228 -27.16 8.08 8.04
CA THR A 228 -27.81 6.97 7.33
C THR A 228 -27.46 5.59 7.93
N ARG A 229 -26.32 5.46 8.60
CA ARG A 229 -25.97 4.24 9.37
C ARG A 229 -26.67 4.19 10.73
N SER A 230 -26.87 5.35 11.35
CA SER A 230 -27.36 5.49 12.73
C SER A 230 -28.89 5.51 12.82
N SER A 231 -29.55 6.08 11.81
CA SER A 231 -31.00 6.27 11.76
C SER A 231 -31.69 5.25 10.83
N LYS A 232 -33.01 5.06 10.98
CA LYS A 232 -33.87 4.38 9.98
C LYS A 232 -34.15 5.29 8.76
N SER A 233 -33.22 6.17 8.42
CA SER A 233 -33.33 7.06 7.26
C SER A 233 -33.67 6.26 6.00
N ARG A 234 -34.63 6.77 5.23
CA ARG A 234 -35.03 6.20 3.93
C ARG A 234 -34.30 6.85 2.76
N ILE A 235 -33.30 7.69 3.02
CA ILE A 235 -32.55 8.37 1.96
C ILE A 235 -31.83 7.34 1.12
N LYS A 236 -32.15 7.35 -0.17
CA LYS A 236 -31.52 6.53 -1.21
C LYS A 236 -30.72 7.39 -2.18
N GLU A 237 -31.11 8.65 -2.37
CA GLU A 237 -30.52 9.52 -3.37
C GLU A 237 -30.15 10.88 -2.77
N VAL A 238 -28.93 11.31 -3.06
CA VAL A 238 -28.45 12.65 -2.69
C VAL A 238 -27.93 13.32 -3.96
N HIS A 239 -28.54 14.46 -4.30
CA HIS A 239 -28.14 15.28 -5.43
C HIS A 239 -27.37 16.50 -4.92
N CYS A 240 -26.11 16.59 -5.34
CA CYS A 240 -25.23 17.73 -5.11
C CYS A 240 -24.94 18.45 -6.42
N THR A 241 -25.04 19.78 -6.42
CA THR A 241 -24.58 20.63 -7.53
C THR A 241 -23.26 21.27 -7.13
N ILE A 242 -22.20 20.95 -7.89
CA ILE A 242 -20.87 21.56 -7.72
C ILE A 242 -20.62 22.59 -8.83
N VAL A 243 -20.15 23.77 -8.46
CA VAL A 243 -19.82 24.85 -9.40
C VAL A 243 -18.44 25.41 -9.05
N ASP A 244 -17.61 25.58 -10.06
CA ASP A 244 -16.34 26.30 -9.96
C ASP A 244 -16.10 27.09 -11.24
N ILE A 245 -15.37 28.19 -11.11
CA ILE A 245 -14.87 28.92 -12.27
C ILE A 245 -13.72 28.15 -12.95
N LYS A 246 -13.04 27.28 -12.19
CA LYS A 246 -11.88 26.51 -12.63
C LYS A 246 -12.28 25.10 -13.04
N ALA A 247 -11.99 24.78 -14.31
CA ALA A 247 -12.20 23.42 -14.80
C ALA A 247 -11.27 22.41 -14.10
N SER A 248 -10.08 22.82 -13.66
CA SER A 248 -9.13 21.98 -12.91
C SER A 248 -9.73 21.47 -11.59
N SER A 249 -10.38 22.35 -10.81
CA SER A 249 -11.04 21.99 -9.55
C SER A 249 -12.09 20.90 -9.78
N ILE A 250 -12.98 21.12 -10.75
CA ILE A 250 -14.05 20.17 -11.09
C ILE A 250 -13.43 18.84 -11.55
N ALA A 251 -12.43 18.88 -12.44
CA ALA A 251 -11.77 17.67 -12.94
C ALA A 251 -11.10 16.86 -11.81
N ARG A 252 -10.39 17.53 -10.89
CA ARG A 252 -9.79 16.90 -9.71
C ARG A 252 -10.85 16.21 -8.86
N ASN A 253 -11.92 16.92 -8.53
CA ASN A 253 -12.99 16.40 -7.68
C ASN A 253 -13.69 15.19 -8.33
N VAL A 254 -13.93 15.22 -9.65
CA VAL A 254 -14.47 14.07 -10.40
C VAL A 254 -13.53 12.87 -10.31
N VAL A 255 -12.23 13.06 -10.49
CA VAL A 255 -11.24 11.97 -10.40
C VAL A 255 -11.21 11.38 -8.99
N ILE A 256 -11.23 12.21 -7.95
CA ILE A 256 -11.26 11.74 -6.56
C ILE A 256 -12.54 10.97 -6.26
N MET A 257 -13.71 11.46 -6.71
CA MET A 257 -14.98 10.73 -6.55
C MET A 257 -14.95 9.36 -7.22
N LEU A 258 -14.35 9.25 -8.42
CA LEU A 258 -14.16 7.96 -9.08
C LEU A 258 -13.19 7.03 -8.34
N LEU A 259 -12.16 7.58 -7.67
CA LEU A 259 -11.24 6.80 -6.84
C LEU A 259 -11.91 6.33 -5.54
N LEU A 260 -12.74 7.17 -4.92
CA LEU A 260 -13.52 6.83 -3.72
C LEU A 260 -14.55 5.73 -4.05
N ASP A 261 -15.23 5.84 -5.18
CA ASP A 261 -16.13 4.78 -5.68
C ASP A 261 -15.38 3.47 -5.93
N GLU A 262 -14.20 3.51 -6.57
CA GLU A 262 -13.38 2.31 -6.72
C GLU A 262 -13.02 1.70 -5.35
N ALA A 263 -12.82 2.53 -4.31
CA ALA A 263 -12.52 2.06 -2.97
C ALA A 263 -13.69 1.39 -2.27
N THR A 264 -14.94 1.81 -2.51
CA THR A 264 -16.13 1.17 -1.92
C THR A 264 -16.33 -0.26 -2.43
N SER A 265 -15.89 -0.54 -3.66
CA SER A 265 -15.94 -1.88 -4.25
C SER A 265 -14.91 -2.87 -3.66
N LEU A 266 -13.95 -2.38 -2.86
CA LEU A 266 -12.81 -3.15 -2.34
C LEU A 266 -12.94 -3.48 -0.83
N VAL A 267 -14.12 -3.34 -0.24
CA VAL A 267 -14.35 -3.47 1.22
C VAL A 267 -14.25 -4.92 1.72
N ASP A 268 -14.12 -5.92 0.84
CA ASP A 268 -13.85 -7.30 1.24
C ASP A 268 -12.37 -7.50 1.64
N ASP A 269 -12.11 -8.10 2.81
CA ASP A 269 -10.78 -8.39 3.39
C ASP A 269 -9.79 -9.10 2.44
N ARG A 270 -10.28 -9.75 1.38
CA ARG A 270 -9.46 -10.46 0.40
C ARG A 270 -8.75 -9.54 -0.61
N GLU A 271 -9.10 -8.26 -0.66
CA GLU A 271 -8.59 -7.28 -1.62
C GLU A 271 -7.71 -6.19 -0.98
N LEU A 272 -7.16 -6.47 0.21
CA LEU A 272 -6.26 -5.58 0.97
C LEU A 272 -5.08 -5.07 0.13
N LEU A 273 -4.60 -5.88 -0.82
CA LEU A 273 -3.49 -5.54 -1.72
C LEU A 273 -3.87 -4.51 -2.80
N LYS A 274 -5.14 -4.40 -3.16
CA LYS A 274 -5.62 -3.35 -4.08
C LYS A 274 -5.87 -2.04 -3.33
N MET A 275 -6.38 -2.13 -2.09
CA MET A 275 -6.49 -0.96 -1.21
C MET A 275 -5.13 -0.32 -0.91
N SER A 276 -4.06 -1.12 -0.77
CA SER A 276 -2.71 -0.63 -0.47
C SER A 276 -2.10 0.23 -1.60
N ALA A 277 -2.63 0.18 -2.82
CA ALA A 277 -2.22 1.06 -3.92
C ALA A 277 -3.22 2.20 -4.18
N LEU A 278 -4.51 1.95 -3.97
CA LEU A 278 -5.57 2.94 -4.19
C LEU A 278 -5.56 4.06 -3.15
N LEU A 279 -5.40 3.74 -1.87
CA LEU A 279 -5.36 4.74 -0.80
C LEU A 279 -4.16 5.69 -0.93
N PRO A 280 -2.92 5.21 -1.20
CA PRO A 280 -1.83 6.12 -1.56
C PRO A 280 -2.13 6.95 -2.80
N CYS A 281 -2.71 6.36 -3.86
CA CYS A 281 -3.06 7.12 -5.05
C CYS A 281 -4.00 8.28 -4.71
N LEU A 282 -5.03 8.05 -3.88
CA LEU A 282 -5.95 9.08 -3.42
C LEU A 282 -5.25 10.14 -2.57
N PHE A 283 -4.45 9.72 -1.57
CA PHE A 283 -3.66 10.60 -0.72
C PHE A 283 -2.76 11.54 -1.53
N TYR A 284 -1.95 10.97 -2.44
CA TYR A 284 -1.02 11.75 -3.27
C TYR A 284 -1.75 12.62 -4.29
N THR A 285 -2.95 12.23 -4.75
CA THR A 285 -3.76 13.05 -5.66
C THR A 285 -4.41 14.23 -4.94
N TYR A 286 -4.81 14.05 -3.68
CA TYR A 286 -5.52 15.08 -2.92
C TYR A 286 -4.58 16.07 -2.22
N LEU A 287 -3.52 15.57 -1.56
CA LEU A 287 -2.71 16.37 -0.63
C LEU A 287 -1.32 16.71 -1.13
N CYS A 288 -0.80 16.00 -2.13
CA CYS A 288 0.61 16.09 -2.49
C CYS A 288 0.84 16.77 -3.84
N GLU A 289 1.84 17.63 -3.90
CA GLU A 289 2.31 18.22 -5.15
C GLU A 289 3.17 17.26 -5.99
N LEU A 290 3.70 16.21 -5.36
CA LEU A 290 4.58 15.22 -5.96
C LEU A 290 3.92 13.86 -5.84
N ILE A 291 3.83 13.14 -6.96
CA ILE A 291 3.24 11.81 -7.01
C ILE A 291 4.29 10.79 -7.48
N PRO A 292 4.50 9.67 -6.75
CA PRO A 292 5.36 8.58 -7.18
C PRO A 292 4.98 8.03 -8.56
N THR A 293 5.95 7.62 -9.38
CA THR A 293 5.72 7.23 -10.78
C THR A 293 4.68 6.11 -10.95
N HIS A 294 4.69 5.10 -10.07
CA HIS A 294 3.71 4.01 -10.12
C HIS A 294 2.27 4.52 -9.86
N LEU A 295 2.09 5.39 -8.85
CA LEU A 295 0.82 6.04 -8.55
C LEU A 295 0.40 7.01 -9.65
N TYR A 296 1.35 7.70 -10.29
CA TYR A 296 1.06 8.53 -11.45
C TYR A 296 0.50 7.71 -12.62
N GLY A 297 1.11 6.56 -12.91
CA GLY A 297 0.60 5.64 -13.92
C GLY A 297 -0.83 5.17 -13.60
N MET A 298 -1.09 4.84 -12.34
CA MET A 298 -2.42 4.51 -11.84
C MET A 298 -3.42 5.65 -12.03
N LEU A 299 -3.07 6.87 -11.61
CA LEU A 299 -3.90 8.06 -11.75
C LEU A 299 -4.23 8.34 -13.22
N GLN A 300 -3.24 8.24 -14.12
CA GLN A 300 -3.44 8.43 -15.57
C GLN A 300 -4.45 7.44 -16.17
N GLN A 301 -4.48 6.20 -15.69
CA GLN A 301 -5.49 5.22 -16.12
C GLN A 301 -6.92 5.65 -15.69
N ARG A 302 -7.08 6.16 -14.46
CA ARG A 302 -8.37 6.67 -13.97
C ARG A 302 -8.79 7.95 -14.68
N ILE A 303 -7.86 8.86 -14.96
CA ILE A 303 -8.13 10.06 -15.77
C ILE A 303 -8.65 9.66 -17.16
N LYS A 304 -8.02 8.67 -17.82
CA LYS A 304 -8.51 8.14 -19.11
C LYS A 304 -9.91 7.55 -18.99
N ARG A 305 -10.24 6.89 -17.88
CA ARG A 305 -11.60 6.39 -17.59
C ARG A 305 -12.59 7.54 -17.43
N ALA A 306 -12.26 8.55 -16.62
CA ALA A 306 -13.08 9.74 -16.44
C ALA A 306 -13.40 10.44 -17.78
N ILE A 307 -12.39 10.60 -18.64
CA ILE A 307 -12.57 11.18 -19.98
C ILE A 307 -13.53 10.34 -20.83
N LYS A 308 -13.46 9.00 -20.76
CA LYS A 308 -14.41 8.14 -21.49
C LYS A 308 -15.84 8.31 -20.97
N ILE A 309 -16.02 8.40 -19.66
CA ILE A 309 -17.33 8.61 -19.02
C ILE A 309 -17.92 9.95 -19.46
N LEU A 310 -17.17 11.04 -19.31
CA LEU A 310 -17.62 12.40 -19.65
C LEU A 310 -17.90 12.58 -21.15
N ARG A 311 -17.32 11.74 -22.02
CA ARG A 311 -17.60 11.71 -23.47
C ARG A 311 -18.78 10.80 -23.84
N GLY A 312 -19.50 10.24 -22.86
CA GLY A 312 -20.61 9.31 -23.08
C GLY A 312 -20.18 7.94 -23.64
N ARG A 313 -18.89 7.59 -23.53
CA ARG A 313 -18.34 6.30 -24.00
C ARG A 313 -18.26 5.24 -22.90
N ALA A 314 -18.65 5.59 -21.68
CA ALA A 314 -18.78 4.74 -20.51
C ALA A 314 -19.82 5.35 -19.56
N ALA A 315 -20.43 4.54 -18.71
CA ALA A 315 -21.33 5.03 -17.67
C ALA A 315 -20.56 5.43 -16.40
N PHE A 316 -21.12 6.35 -15.63
CA PHE A 316 -20.68 6.55 -14.24
C PHE A 316 -20.95 5.26 -13.44
N PRO A 317 -20.14 4.99 -12.41
CA PRO A 317 -20.47 3.98 -11.42
C PRO A 317 -21.85 4.25 -10.80
N SER A 318 -22.57 3.18 -10.47
CA SER A 318 -23.90 3.19 -9.86
C SER A 318 -23.82 3.28 -8.34
#